data_AF-A0A530BL03-F1
#
_entry.id   AF-A0A530BL03-F1
#
_cell.length_a   1.000
_cell.length_b   1.000
_cell.length_c   1.000
_cell.angle_alpha   90.00
_cell.angle_beta   90.00
_cell.angle_gamma   90.00
#
_symmetry.space_group_name_H-M   'P 1'
#
loop_
_entity.id
_entity.type
_entity.pdbx_description
1 polymer ?
#
loop_
_entity_poly.entity_id
_entity_poly.type
_entity_poly.pdbx_seq_one_letter_code
_entity_poly.pdbx_strand_id
1 'polypeptide(L)'
;AAPLTEAEIERRSPDSLKPDEFRNLCQWGYPYVFETFRFHMTLSGRVGPQESPRLGAAIDNLFADVLQRPVPVDALTLFVETEPGAPFMVLSHHALGRRPARRTA
;
A
#
# COMPACT_ATOMS: atom_id res chain seq x y z
N ALA A 1 -9.19 -7.92 14.95
CA ALA A 1 -10.07 -7.12 14.07
C ALA A 1 -11.50 -7.62 14.23
N ALA A 2 -12.51 -6.76 14.09
CA ALA A 2 -13.89 -7.22 13.95
C ALA A 2 -14.01 -8.02 12.63
N PRO A 3 -14.82 -9.09 12.56
CA PRO A 3 -15.10 -9.79 11.31
C PRO A 3 -15.70 -8.84 10.29
N LEU A 4 -15.31 -8.97 9.01
CA LEU A 4 -15.94 -8.22 7.94
C LEU A 4 -17.43 -8.56 7.86
N THR A 5 -18.25 -7.54 7.63
CA THR A 5 -19.65 -7.71 7.23
C THR A 5 -19.74 -8.23 5.79
N GLU A 6 -20.87 -8.84 5.45
CA GLU A 6 -21.13 -9.33 4.10
C GLU A 6 -21.04 -8.21 3.05
N ALA A 7 -21.51 -7.00 3.40
CA ALA A 7 -21.41 -5.82 2.55
C ALA A 7 -19.94 -5.39 2.30
N GLU A 8 -19.07 -5.54 3.30
CA GLU A 8 -17.64 -5.23 3.14
C GLU A 8 -16.91 -6.24 2.28
N ILE A 9 -17.30 -7.51 2.36
CA ILE A 9 -16.79 -8.59 1.50
C ILE A 9 -17.24 -8.33 0.05
N GLU A 10 -18.53 -8.09 -0.19
CA GLU A 10 -19.08 -7.87 -1.53
C GLU A 10 -18.45 -6.68 -2.25
N ARG A 11 -18.17 -5.59 -1.52
CA ARG A 11 -17.46 -4.42 -2.05
C ARG A 11 -16.06 -4.74 -2.60
N ARG A 12 -15.46 -5.87 -2.20
CA ARG A 12 -14.16 -6.34 -2.69
C ARG A 12 -14.27 -7.31 -3.87
N SER A 13 -15.47 -7.55 -4.37
CA SER A 13 -15.75 -8.41 -5.54
C SER A 13 -15.09 -9.78 -5.41
N PRO A 14 -15.48 -10.57 -4.40
CA PRO A 14 -14.80 -11.81 -4.03
C PRO A 14 -14.70 -12.82 -5.18
N ASP A 15 -15.67 -12.82 -6.11
CA ASP A 15 -15.69 -13.70 -7.30
C ASP A 15 -14.52 -13.45 -8.27
N SER A 16 -13.89 -12.28 -8.20
CA SER A 16 -12.72 -11.94 -9.02
C SER A 16 -11.39 -12.30 -8.35
N LEU A 17 -11.41 -12.73 -7.09
CA LEU A 17 -10.23 -13.04 -6.31
C LEU A 17 -9.73 -14.46 -6.57
N LYS A 18 -8.41 -14.61 -6.60
CA LYS A 18 -7.78 -15.93 -6.57
C LYS A 18 -8.03 -16.60 -5.21
N PRO A 19 -7.93 -17.94 -5.11
CA PRO A 19 -8.17 -18.64 -3.85
C PRO A 19 -7.36 -18.11 -2.65
N ASP A 20 -6.08 -17.75 -2.85
CA ASP A 20 -5.24 -17.19 -1.78
C ASP A 20 -5.66 -15.77 -1.38
N GLU A 21 -6.10 -14.96 -2.34
CA GLU A 21 -6.60 -13.60 -2.10
C GLU A 21 -7.93 -13.62 -1.34
N PHE A 22 -8.81 -14.57 -1.66
CA PHE A 22 -10.06 -14.76 -0.90
C PHE A 22 -9.79 -15.22 0.54
N ARG A 23 -8.88 -16.19 0.73
CA ARG A 23 -8.45 -16.61 2.08
C ARG A 23 -7.91 -15.44 2.88
N ASN A 24 -7.10 -14.59 2.24
CA ASN A 24 -6.56 -13.38 2.84
C ASN A 24 -7.66 -12.38 3.24
N LEU A 25 -8.64 -12.16 2.37
CA LEU A 25 -9.79 -11.30 2.67
C LEU A 25 -10.54 -11.78 3.93
N CYS A 26 -10.84 -13.08 4.04
CA CYS A 26 -11.54 -13.63 5.19
C CYS A 26 -10.75 -13.52 6.50
N GLN A 27 -9.44 -13.75 6.46
CA GLN A 27 -8.61 -13.80 7.66
C GLN A 27 -8.10 -12.42 8.11
N TRP A 28 -7.79 -11.54 7.17
CA TRP A 28 -7.09 -10.28 7.42
C TRP A 28 -7.90 -9.04 7.05
N GLY A 29 -9.07 -9.21 6.44
CA GLY A 29 -9.92 -8.11 5.97
C GLY A 29 -9.45 -7.46 4.67
N TYR A 30 -8.39 -7.99 4.04
CA TYR A 30 -7.81 -7.44 2.81
C TYR A 30 -7.17 -8.55 1.96
N PRO A 31 -7.42 -8.59 0.63
CA PRO A 31 -7.01 -9.72 -0.21
C PRO A 31 -5.52 -9.73 -0.59
N TYR A 32 -4.88 -8.56 -0.64
CA TYR A 32 -3.53 -8.39 -1.18
C TYR A 32 -2.46 -8.29 -0.08
N VAL A 33 -2.32 -9.36 0.71
CA VAL A 33 -1.30 -9.50 1.77
C VAL A 33 -0.44 -10.75 1.54
N PHE A 34 0.74 -10.81 2.17
CA PHE A 34 1.72 -11.89 1.98
C PHE A 34 2.11 -12.08 0.50
N GLU A 35 1.99 -13.29 -0.03
CA GLU A 35 2.38 -13.65 -1.41
C GLU A 35 1.59 -12.90 -2.50
N THR A 36 0.42 -12.35 -2.16
CA THR A 36 -0.41 -11.59 -3.10
C THR A 36 -0.15 -10.08 -3.01
N PHE A 37 0.67 -9.63 -2.05
CA PHE A 37 1.06 -8.23 -1.93
C PHE A 37 2.06 -7.85 -3.02
N ARG A 38 1.81 -6.71 -3.67
CA ARG A 38 2.75 -6.07 -4.60
C ARG A 38 2.96 -4.63 -4.15
N PHE A 39 4.20 -4.30 -3.80
CA PHE A 39 4.55 -2.93 -3.47
C PHE A 39 4.31 -2.02 -4.67
N HIS A 40 3.56 -0.94 -4.45
CA HIS A 40 3.30 0.10 -5.43
C HIS A 40 3.05 1.43 -4.72
N MET A 41 3.26 2.53 -5.44
CA MET A 41 2.88 3.87 -5.02
C MET A 41 1.90 4.43 -6.03
N THR A 42 0.76 4.92 -5.57
CA THR A 42 -0.23 5.57 -6.44
C THR A 42 0.32 6.91 -6.92
N LEU A 43 0.54 7.05 -8.23
CA LEU A 43 1.04 8.29 -8.84
C LEU A 43 -0.07 9.18 -9.39
N SER A 44 -1.23 8.61 -9.73
CA SER A 44 -2.37 9.32 -10.29
C SER A 44 -3.68 8.67 -9.89
N GLY A 45 -4.77 9.41 -10.07
CA GLY A 45 -6.12 8.83 -10.11
C GLY A 45 -6.36 8.02 -11.39
N ARG A 46 -7.64 7.76 -11.70
CA ARG A 46 -8.04 7.11 -12.96
C ARG A 46 -7.66 8.02 -14.14
N VAL A 47 -7.08 7.42 -15.17
CA VAL A 47 -6.63 8.10 -16.39
C VAL A 47 -7.35 7.48 -17.58
N GLY A 48 -7.84 8.34 -18.49
CA GLY A 48 -8.54 7.87 -19.69
C GLY A 48 -7.63 7.08 -20.63
N PRO A 49 -8.17 6.17 -21.46
CA PRO A 49 -7.38 5.32 -22.34
C PRO A 49 -6.55 6.11 -23.37
N GLN A 50 -7.00 7.31 -23.76
CA GLN A 50 -6.27 8.18 -24.69
C GLN A 50 -5.06 8.86 -24.03
N GLU A 51 -5.14 9.16 -22.74
CA GLU A 51 -4.09 9.87 -21.99
C GLU A 51 -3.08 8.92 -21.35
N SER A 52 -3.49 7.68 -21.07
CA SER A 52 -2.69 6.66 -20.39
C SER A 52 -1.30 6.45 -21.02
N PRO A 53 -1.14 6.31 -22.36
CA PRO A 53 0.19 6.13 -22.96
C PRO A 53 1.11 7.33 -22.75
N ARG A 54 0.56 8.56 -22.85
CA ARG A 54 1.32 9.80 -22.66
C ARG A 54 1.75 9.95 -21.20
N LEU A 55 0.86 9.68 -20.25
CA LEU A 55 1.19 9.75 -18.84
C LEU A 55 2.21 8.68 -18.45
N GLY A 56 2.05 7.45 -18.95
CA GLY A 56 3.00 6.36 -18.74
C GLY A 56 4.41 6.74 -19.18
N ALA A 57 4.58 7.24 -20.41
CA ALA A 57 5.87 7.70 -20.91
C ALA A 57 6.47 8.85 -20.07
N ALA A 58 5.64 9.78 -19.58
CA ALA A 58 6.10 10.86 -18.71
C ALA A 58 6.58 10.34 -17.34
N ILE A 59 5.85 9.39 -16.75
CA ILE A 59 6.22 8.74 -15.48
C ILE A 59 7.52 7.94 -15.67
N ASP A 60 7.60 7.11 -16.71
CA ASP A 60 8.79 6.28 -16.98
C ASP A 60 10.05 7.14 -17.11
N ASN A 61 9.96 8.25 -17.85
CA ASN A 61 11.07 9.19 -18.00
C ASN A 61 11.42 9.89 -16.69
N LEU A 62 10.43 10.30 -15.88
CA LEU A 62 10.65 10.99 -14.61
C LEU A 62 11.34 10.10 -13.58
N PHE A 63 10.96 8.82 -13.53
CA PHE A 63 11.45 7.88 -12.52
C PHE A 63 12.63 7.00 -13.02
N ALA A 64 13.01 7.10 -14.30
CA ALA A 64 14.06 6.29 -14.93
C ALA A 64 15.33 6.19 -14.07
N ASP A 65 15.84 7.33 -13.58
CA ASP A 65 17.09 7.39 -12.82
C ASP A 65 16.96 6.84 -11.39
N VAL A 66 15.86 7.15 -10.71
CA VAL A 66 15.67 6.71 -9.30
C VAL A 66 15.44 5.21 -9.22
N LEU A 67 14.81 4.62 -10.23
CA LEU A 67 14.58 3.18 -10.31
C LEU A 67 15.86 2.37 -10.61
N GLN A 68 16.96 3.02 -11.01
CA GLN A 68 18.27 2.36 -11.15
C GLN A 68 18.97 2.09 -9.82
N ARG A 69 18.41 2.58 -8.70
CA ARG A 69 19.05 2.52 -7.38
C ARG A 69 18.10 1.87 -6.38
N PRO A 70 18.62 1.15 -5.38
CA PRO A 70 17.80 0.71 -4.27
C PRO A 70 17.13 1.90 -3.58
N VAL A 71 15.83 1.77 -3.30
CA VAL A 71 15.07 2.74 -2.50
C VAL A 71 15.02 2.21 -1.07
N PRO A 72 15.82 2.75 -0.13
CA PRO A 72 15.82 2.26 1.24
C PRO A 72 14.49 2.61 1.93
N VAL A 73 13.94 1.66 2.68
CA VAL A 73 12.82 1.87 3.59
C VAL A 73 13.37 1.81 5.01
N ASP A 74 13.42 2.96 5.68
CA ASP A 74 14.04 3.14 6.99
C ASP A 74 13.02 3.35 8.12
N ALA A 75 11.72 3.36 7.81
CA ALA A 75 10.67 3.48 8.80
C ALA A 75 9.33 2.92 8.30
N LEU A 76 8.49 2.56 9.27
CA LEU A 76 7.07 2.28 9.09
C LEU A 76 6.26 3.37 9.82
N THR A 77 5.33 4.01 9.12
CA THR A 77 4.45 5.02 9.71
C THR A 77 3.01 4.54 9.64
N LEU A 78 2.33 4.53 10.78
CA LEU A 78 0.90 4.25 10.85
C LEU A 78 0.13 5.56 10.70
N PHE A 79 -0.79 5.59 9.74
CA PHE A 79 -1.68 6.71 9.50
C PHE A 79 -3.11 6.33 9.84
N VAL A 80 -3.92 7.34 10.16
CA VAL A 80 -5.35 7.19 10.46
C VAL A 80 -6.16 8.28 9.76
N GLU A 81 -7.29 7.91 9.19
CA GLU A 81 -8.38 8.84 8.89
C GLU A 81 -9.28 8.87 10.12
N THR A 82 -9.39 10.02 10.79
CA THR A 82 -10.21 10.12 12.01
C THR A 82 -11.69 9.91 11.75
N GLU A 83 -12.13 10.23 10.53
CA GLU A 83 -13.46 9.98 9.98
C GLU A 83 -13.32 9.61 8.49
N PRO A 84 -14.28 8.87 7.89
CA PRO A 84 -14.18 8.45 6.50
C PRO A 84 -13.96 9.63 5.53
N GLY A 85 -12.83 9.61 4.79
CA GLY A 85 -12.50 10.64 3.79
C GLY A 85 -11.77 11.86 4.35
N ALA A 86 -11.49 11.91 5.66
CA ALA A 86 -10.63 12.94 6.24
C ALA A 86 -9.17 12.77 5.77
N PRO A 87 -8.34 13.83 5.81
CA PRO A 87 -6.91 13.70 5.57
C PRO A 87 -6.26 12.68 6.51
N PHE A 88 -5.31 11.89 5.98
CA PHE A 88 -4.52 10.99 6.80
C PHE A 88 -3.66 11.76 7.82
N MET A 89 -3.76 11.38 9.07
CA MET A 89 -2.94 11.89 10.17
C MET A 89 -1.95 10.83 10.63
N VAL A 90 -0.72 11.24 10.97
CA VAL A 90 0.28 10.32 11.54
C VAL A 90 -0.17 9.91 12.94
N LEU A 91 -0.36 8.61 13.15
CA LEU A 91 -0.66 8.02 14.45
C LEU A 91 0.63 7.60 15.16
N SER A 92 1.55 6.96 14.46
CA SER A 92 2.85 6.58 15.01
C SER A 92 3.90 6.40 13.91
N HIS A 93 5.17 6.57 14.28
CA HIS A 93 6.32 6.41 13.39
C HIS A 93 7.34 5.48 14.05
N HIS A 94 7.77 4.46 13.32
CA HIS A 94 8.64 3.40 13.81
C HIS A 94 9.84 3.25 12.88
N ALA A 95 11.01 3.73 13.31
CA ALA A 95 12.25 3.54 12.57
C ALA A 95 12.57 2.04 12.42
N LEU A 96 12.96 1.65 11.21
CA LEU A 96 13.46 0.34 10.82
C LEU A 96 14.99 0.41 10.73
N GLY A 97 15.67 -0.59 11.29
CA GLY A 97 17.13 -0.65 11.35
C GLY A 97 17.67 -0.59 12.78
N ARG A 98 19.00 -0.65 12.92
CA ARG A 98 19.65 -0.68 14.24
C ARG A 98 19.51 0.67 14.94
N ARG A 99 18.87 0.69 16.13
CA ARG A 99 19.19 1.69 17.16
C ARG A 99 20.70 1.60 17.40
N PRO A 100 21.47 2.70 17.35
CA PRO A 100 22.85 2.65 17.83
C PRO A 100 22.81 2.10 19.25
N ALA A 101 23.62 1.07 19.50
CA ALA A 101 23.76 0.50 20.84
C ALA A 101 24.02 1.66 21.79
N ARG A 102 23.12 1.86 22.75
CA ARG A 102 23.33 2.83 23.81
C ARG A 102 24.61 2.37 24.49
N ARG A 103 25.74 3.04 24.24
CA ARG A 103 26.95 2.87 25.05
C ARG A 103 26.58 3.41 26.42
N THR A 104 26.12 2.52 27.30
CA THR A 104 26.21 2.75 28.73
C THR A 104 27.70 2.85 29.05
N ALA A 105 28.08 4.01 29.56
CA ALA A 105 29.36 4.23 30.23
C ALA A 105 29.47 3.32 31.47
#